data_AF-A0A7K2WQG4-F1
#
_entry.id   AF-A0A7K2WQG4-F1
#
_cell.length_a   1.000
_cell.length_b   1.000
_cell.length_c   1.000
_cell.angle_alpha   90.00
_cell.angle_beta   90.00
_cell.angle_gamma   90.00
#
_symmetry.space_group_name_H-M   'P 1'
#
loop_
_entity.id
_entity.type
_entity.pdbx_description
1 polymer ?
#
loop_
_entity_poly.entity_id
_entity_poly.type
_entity_poly.pdbx_seq_one_letter_code
_entity_poly.pdbx_strand_id
1 'polypeptide(L)'
;VQATRDRRAADRGVTAWARDNGADLRGLAGRITALTDLPVSSQGLVEDLHQALADNDPSALLAPLAATGPSLRPGHPELADQVDALTDHTDRLHRGTTGPA
;
A
#
# COMPACT_ATOMS: atom_id res chain seq x y z
N VAL A 1 20.39 -2.94 20.59
CA VAL A 1 18.99 -3.22 20.19
C VAL A 1 18.26 -1.95 19.71
N GLN A 2 18.94 -1.08 18.96
CA GLN A 2 18.38 0.19 18.44
C GLN A 2 17.57 -0.05 17.15
N ALA A 3 18.10 -0.90 16.24
CA ALA A 3 17.49 -1.24 14.95
C ALA A 3 16.04 -1.77 15.04
N THR A 4 15.65 -2.39 16.16
CA THR A 4 14.28 -2.88 16.37
C THR A 4 13.35 -1.79 16.92
N ARG A 5 13.88 -0.80 17.66
CA ARG A 5 13.09 0.33 18.19
C ARG A 5 12.69 1.29 17.08
N ASP A 6 13.62 1.58 16.18
CA ASP A 6 13.38 2.47 15.05
C ASP A 6 12.35 1.88 14.09
N ARG A 7 12.42 0.56 13.84
CA ARG A 7 11.43 -0.16 13.02
C ARG A 7 10.01 -0.07 13.59
N ARG A 8 9.85 -0.22 14.92
CA ARG A 8 8.53 -0.09 15.55
C ARG A 8 8.00 1.34 15.57
N ALA A 9 8.86 2.36 15.60
CA ALA A 9 8.43 3.75 15.52
C ALA A 9 7.96 4.09 14.10
N ALA A 10 8.72 3.64 13.10
CA ALA A 10 8.40 3.77 11.69
C ALA A 10 7.07 3.08 11.32
N ASP A 11 6.86 1.84 11.80
CA ASP A 11 5.61 1.11 11.57
C ASP A 11 4.39 1.83 12.16
N ARG A 12 4.54 2.50 13.31
CA ARG A 12 3.45 3.29 13.90
C ARG A 12 3.11 4.51 13.06
N GLY A 13 4.11 5.19 12.49
CA GLY A 13 3.88 6.33 11.60
C GLY A 13 3.11 5.93 10.34
N VAL A 14 3.52 4.82 9.72
CA VAL A 14 2.83 4.23 8.58
C VAL A 14 1.40 3.83 8.93
N THR A 15 1.19 3.15 10.06
CA THR A 15 -0.14 2.72 10.50
C THR A 15 -1.06 3.92 10.78
N ALA A 16 -0.54 4.98 11.41
CA ALA A 16 -1.32 6.18 11.70
C ALA A 16 -1.73 6.91 10.41
N TRP A 17 -0.79 7.08 9.47
CA TRP A 17 -1.08 7.68 8.17
C TRP A 17 -2.08 6.83 7.36
N ALA A 18 -1.93 5.51 7.35
CA ALA A 18 -2.86 4.62 6.66
C ALA A 18 -4.28 4.71 7.23
N ARG A 19 -4.40 4.86 8.55
CA ARG A 19 -5.70 5.07 9.22
C ARG A 19 -6.33 6.40 8.88
N ASP A 20 -5.52 7.46 8.78
CA ASP A 20 -5.97 8.79 8.37
C ASP A 20 -6.39 8.83 6.88
N ASN A 21 -5.68 8.08 6.03
CA ASN A 21 -5.89 8.01 4.57
C ASN A 21 -6.73 6.79 4.16
N GLY A 22 -7.44 6.16 5.11
CA GLY A 22 -8.08 4.86 4.90
C GLY A 22 -9.19 4.87 3.85
N ALA A 23 -9.84 6.02 3.61
CA ALA A 23 -10.84 6.17 2.56
C ALA A 23 -10.20 6.16 1.17
N ASP A 24 -9.09 6.88 1.00
CA ASP A 24 -8.37 6.97 -0.27
C ASP A 24 -7.72 5.63 -0.64
N LEU A 25 -7.14 4.94 0.36
CA LEU A 25 -6.60 3.59 0.19
C LEU A 25 -7.66 2.60 -0.28
N ARG A 26 -8.85 2.62 0.34
CA ARG A 26 -9.98 1.77 -0.05
C ARG A 26 -10.54 2.14 -1.42
N GLY A 27 -10.59 3.43 -1.76
CA GLY A 27 -11.01 3.90 -3.08
C GLY A 27 -10.06 3.44 -4.20
N LEU A 28 -8.74 3.54 -3.96
CA LEU A 28 -7.73 3.06 -4.90
C LEU A 28 -7.80 1.54 -5.07
N ALA A 29 -7.87 0.80 -3.96
CA ALA A 29 -8.01 -0.64 -3.96
C ALA A 29 -9.28 -1.09 -4.69
N GLY A 30 -10.43 -0.45 -4.44
CA GLY A 30 -11.69 -0.73 -5.14
C GLY A 30 -11.62 -0.44 -6.65
N ARG A 31 -10.89 0.59 -7.08
CA ARG A 31 -10.65 0.86 -8.51
C ARG A 31 -9.81 -0.24 -9.14
N ILE A 32 -8.78 -0.74 -8.45
CA ILE A 32 -7.89 -1.80 -8.94
C ILE A 32 -8.65 -3.13 -9.05
N THR A 33 -9.47 -3.47 -8.05
CA THR A 33 -10.23 -4.72 -8.06
C THR A 33 -11.38 -4.72 -9.06
N ALA A 34 -11.88 -3.55 -9.44
CA ALA A 34 -12.85 -3.40 -10.53
C ALA A 34 -12.23 -3.58 -11.93
N LEU A 35 -10.90 -3.66 -12.06
CA LEU A 35 -10.23 -3.90 -13.34
C LEU A 35 -10.39 -5.37 -13.73
N THR A 36 -11.02 -5.61 -14.88
CA THR A 36 -11.21 -6.95 -15.46
C THR A 36 -10.08 -7.38 -16.39
N ASP A 37 -9.20 -6.45 -16.77
CA ASP A 37 -8.11 -6.64 -17.75
C ASP A 37 -6.74 -6.91 -17.10
N LEU A 38 -6.73 -7.31 -15.83
CA LEU A 38 -5.50 -7.66 -15.12
C LEU A 38 -4.96 -9.02 -15.60
N PRO A 39 -3.63 -9.17 -15.73
CA PRO A 39 -3.04 -10.44 -16.14
C PRO A 39 -3.30 -11.54 -15.10
N VAL A 40 -3.39 -12.79 -15.55
CA VAL A 40 -3.71 -13.96 -14.69
C VAL A 40 -2.75 -14.10 -13.50
N SER A 41 -1.48 -13.72 -13.69
CA SER A 41 -0.45 -13.68 -12.63
C SER A 41 -0.82 -12.78 -11.44
N SER A 42 -1.74 -11.84 -11.63
CA SER A 42 -2.17 -10.86 -10.64
C SER A 42 -3.46 -11.25 -9.94
N GLN A 43 -4.12 -12.35 -10.33
CA GLN A 43 -5.35 -12.83 -9.71
C GLN A 43 -5.17 -13.03 -8.20
N GLY A 44 -4.06 -13.65 -7.77
CA GLY A 44 -3.77 -13.84 -6.34
C GLY A 44 -3.54 -12.52 -5.59
N LEU A 45 -3.00 -11.50 -6.27
CA LEU A 45 -2.83 -10.16 -5.67
C LEU A 45 -4.17 -9.43 -5.54
N VAL A 46 -5.06 -9.60 -6.51
CA VAL A 46 -6.43 -9.06 -6.47
C VAL A 46 -7.24 -9.72 -5.35
N GLU A 47 -7.09 -11.03 -5.14
CA GLU A 47 -7.70 -11.73 -3.99
C GLU A 47 -7.18 -11.21 -2.65
N ASP A 48 -5.87 -10.97 -2.52
CA ASP A 48 -5.27 -10.40 -1.30
C ASP A 48 -5.79 -8.97 -1.05
N LEU A 49 -5.93 -8.17 -2.10
CA LEU A 49 -6.59 -6.86 -2.07
C LEU A 49 -8.06 -6.96 -1.61
N HIS A 50 -8.82 -7.92 -2.12
CA HIS A 50 -10.20 -8.19 -1.70
C HIS A 50 -10.28 -8.56 -0.21
N GLN A 51 -9.37 -9.42 0.26
CA GLN A 51 -9.30 -9.81 1.66
C GLN A 51 -8.96 -8.61 2.56
N ALA A 52 -7.98 -7.80 2.16
CA ALA A 52 -7.58 -6.61 2.89
C ALA A 52 -8.67 -5.51 2.88
N LEU A 53 -9.50 -5.45 1.84
CA LEU A 53 -10.68 -4.57 1.80
C LEU A 53 -11.79 -5.01 2.76
N ALA A 54 -11.92 -6.32 2.99
CA ALA A 54 -12.82 -6.86 4.00
C ALA A 54 -12.29 -6.66 5.43
N ASP A 55 -11.00 -6.38 5.59
CA ASP A 55 -10.39 -6.02 6.87
C ASP A 55 -10.75 -4.58 7.29
N ASN A 56 -10.78 -4.37 8.60
CA ASN A 56 -11.08 -3.07 9.19
C ASN A 56 -9.83 -2.16 9.22
N ASP A 57 -8.62 -2.72 9.19
CA ASP A 57 -7.39 -1.94 9.24
C ASP A 57 -6.89 -1.55 7.82
N PRO A 58 -6.93 -0.26 7.45
CA PRO A 58 -6.43 0.18 6.14
C PRO A 58 -4.92 -0.01 5.95
N SER A 59 -4.14 -0.19 7.02
CA SER A 59 -2.71 -0.48 6.90
C SER A 59 -2.44 -1.83 6.22
N ALA A 60 -3.39 -2.77 6.31
CA ALA A 60 -3.31 -4.06 5.63
C ALA A 60 -3.42 -3.92 4.10
N LEU A 61 -3.98 -2.82 3.58
CA LEU A 61 -4.08 -2.57 2.14
C LEU A 61 -2.75 -2.19 1.49
N LEU A 62 -1.79 -1.67 2.26
CA LEU A 62 -0.54 -1.12 1.72
C LEU A 62 0.33 -2.19 1.06
N ALA A 63 0.46 -3.37 1.69
CA ALA A 63 1.25 -4.47 1.17
C ALA A 63 0.70 -5.01 -0.16
N PRO A 64 -0.59 -5.37 -0.29
CA PRO A 64 -1.13 -5.85 -1.55
C PRO A 64 -1.22 -4.75 -2.61
N LEU A 65 -1.48 -3.48 -2.25
CA LEU A 65 -1.40 -2.36 -3.19
C LEU A 65 0.00 -2.27 -3.83
N ALA A 66 1.05 -2.23 -3.01
CA ALA A 66 2.43 -2.16 -3.49
C ALA A 66 2.81 -3.37 -4.37
N ALA A 67 2.33 -4.57 -4.01
CA ALA A 67 2.56 -5.78 -4.79
C ALA A 67 1.84 -5.77 -6.15
N THR A 68 0.70 -5.07 -6.26
CA THR A 68 -0.09 -4.98 -7.49
C THR A 68 0.47 -3.94 -8.47
N GLY A 69 1.23 -2.95 -8.00
CA GLY A 69 1.82 -1.88 -8.82
C GLY A 69 2.52 -2.34 -10.11
N PRO A 70 3.47 -3.30 -10.04
CA PRO A 70 4.16 -3.83 -11.22
C PRO A 70 3.23 -4.49 -12.25
N SER A 71 2.14 -5.09 -11.79
CA SER A 71 1.14 -5.77 -12.63
C SER A 71 0.26 -4.80 -13.41
N LEU A 72 0.08 -3.58 -12.88
CA LEU A 72 -0.72 -2.53 -13.50
C LEU A 72 0.02 -1.81 -14.63
N ARG A 73 1.35 -1.79 -14.59
CA ARG A 73 2.19 -1.03 -15.52
C ARG A 73 1.94 -1.31 -17.02
N PRO A 74 1.64 -2.55 -17.47
CA PRO A 74 1.37 -2.84 -18.88
C PRO A 74 0.01 -2.32 -19.40
N GLY A 75 -1.01 -2.21 -18.55
CA GLY A 75 -2.38 -1.85 -18.97
C GLY A 75 -2.91 -0.53 -18.38
N HIS A 76 -2.40 -0.14 -17.21
CA HIS A 76 -2.84 0.99 -16.41
C HIS A 76 -1.65 1.73 -15.78
N PRO A 77 -0.79 2.38 -16.59
CA PRO A 77 0.40 3.07 -16.09
C PRO A 77 0.08 4.17 -15.08
N GLU A 78 -1.03 4.92 -15.27
CA GLU A 78 -1.44 5.97 -14.31
C GLU A 78 -1.82 5.43 -12.92
N LEU A 79 -2.37 4.21 -12.85
CA LEU A 79 -2.66 3.56 -11.58
C LEU A 79 -1.39 3.00 -10.94
N ALA A 80 -0.47 2.46 -11.75
CA ALA A 80 0.83 2.03 -11.28
C ALA A 80 1.62 3.21 -10.66
N ASP A 81 1.65 4.37 -11.31
CA ASP A 81 2.32 5.57 -10.79
C ASP A 81 1.67 6.09 -9.50
N GLN A 82 0.34 6.01 -9.38
CA GLN A 82 -0.37 6.35 -8.13
C GLN A 82 0.01 5.41 -6.98
N VAL A 83 0.08 4.10 -7.24
CA VAL A 83 0.51 3.10 -6.25
C VAL A 83 1.98 3.33 -5.89
N ASP A 84 2.86 3.54 -6.86
CA ASP A 84 4.28 3.79 -6.62
C ASP A 84 4.50 5.06 -5.78
N ALA A 85 3.78 6.15 -6.07
CA ALA A 85 3.84 7.40 -5.30
C ALA A 85 3.36 7.21 -3.84
N LEU A 86 2.34 6.37 -3.63
CA LEU A 86 1.80 6.01 -2.32
C LEU A 86 2.81 5.17 -1.52
N THR A 87 3.40 4.16 -2.16
CA THR A 87 4.46 3.32 -1.58
C THR A 87 5.67 4.18 -1.21
N ASP A 88 6.11 5.07 -2.10
CA ASP A 88 7.19 6.02 -1.85
C ASP A 88 6.89 6.96 -0.68
N HIS A 89 5.65 7.44 -0.55
CA HIS A 89 5.24 8.26 0.58
C HIS A 89 5.32 7.48 1.90
N THR A 90 4.83 6.25 1.89
CA THR A 90 4.88 5.34 3.04
C THR A 90 6.33 5.02 3.44
N ASP A 91 7.19 4.80 2.46
CA ASP A 91 8.62 4.57 2.63
C ASP A 91 9.34 5.80 3.20
N ARG A 92 8.95 7.00 2.78
CA ARG A 92 9.44 8.26 3.35
C ARG A 92 8.97 8.44 4.79
N LEU A 93 7.73 8.08 5.14
CA LEU A 93 7.26 8.09 6.52
C LEU A 93 8.05 7.09 7.38
N HIS A 94 8.33 5.92 6.83
CA HIS A 94 9.14 4.89 7.48
C HIS A 94 10.57 5.38 7.74
N ARG A 95 11.17 6.13 6.79
CA ARG A 95 12.51 6.71 6.93
C ARG A 95 12.54 7.97 7.81
N GLY A 96 11.52 8.82 7.71
CA GLY A 96 11.44 10.14 8.36
C GLY A 96 11.27 10.11 9.89
N THR A 97 10.89 8.97 10.47
CA THR A 97 10.98 8.75 11.93
C THR A 97 12.41 8.59 12.44
N THR A 98 13.39 8.56 11.54
CA THR A 98 14.83 8.52 11.85
C THR A 98 15.42 9.94 11.81
N GLY A 99 14.93 10.82 12.68
CA GLY A 99 15.58 12.13 12.90
C GLY A 99 16.73 12.00 13.89
N PRO A 100 17.97 12.42 13.58
CA PRO A 100 19.09 12.30 14.51
C PRO A 100 18.89 13.27 15.69
N ALA A 101 18.94 12.71 16.91
CA ALA A 101 19.09 13.46 18.15
C ALA A 101 20.57 13.67 18.48
#